data_AF-A0A971K291-F1
#
_entry.id   AF-A0A971K291-F1
#
_cell.length_a   1.000
_cell.length_b   1.000
_cell.length_c   1.000
_cell.angle_alpha   90.00
_cell.angle_beta   90.00
_cell.angle_gamma   90.00
#
_symmetry.space_group_name_H-M   'P 1'
#
loop_
_entity.id
_entity.type
_entity.pdbx_description
1 polymer ?
#
loop_
_entity_poly.entity_id
_entity_poly.type
_entity_poly.pdbx_seq_one_letter_code
_entity_poly.pdbx_strand_id
1 'polypeptide(L)'
;MIYCILEIVLRGTGFPFKTYPITIEAFIGAIFAVSIMHSFYFPVIFKLGYTKAKVINFVMFFVFFFGISQLINYVYANKNTGFVGKAMAFFERRPDYFIVLAITAVAALLLLISYTISLRVYKKREF
;
A
#
# COMPACT_ATOMS: atom_id res chain seq x y z
N MET A 1 5.49 17.81 2.55
CA MET A 1 6.35 19.01 2.63
C MET A 1 6.03 19.89 3.84
N ILE A 2 4.80 20.41 3.98
CA ILE A 2 4.43 21.30 5.11
C ILE A 2 4.65 20.65 6.49
N TYR A 3 4.31 19.36 6.65
CA TYR A 3 4.55 18.63 7.91
C TYR A 3 6.03 18.51 8.28
N CYS A 4 6.92 18.25 7.31
CA CYS A 4 8.37 18.14 7.56
C CYS A 4 8.95 19.48 8.02
N ILE A 5 8.49 20.58 7.41
CA ILE A 5 8.89 21.94 7.80
C ILE A 5 8.40 22.25 9.23
N LEU A 6 7.15 21.90 9.53
CA LEU A 6 6.58 22.03 10.88
C LEU A 6 7.36 21.21 11.91
N GLU A 7 7.76 19.98 11.60
CA GLU A 7 8.55 19.13 12.51
C GLU A 7 9.94 19.72 12.78
N ILE A 8 10.62 20.25 11.76
CA ILE A 8 11.93 20.91 11.91
C ILE A 8 11.80 22.16 12.81
N VAL A 9 10.77 22.98 12.60
CA VAL A 9 10.50 24.18 13.39
C VAL A 9 10.12 23.85 14.83
N LEU A 10 9.28 22.83 15.04
CA LEU A 10 8.85 22.39 16.38
C LEU A 10 10.01 21.76 17.16
N ARG A 11 10.89 20.98 16.51
CA ARG A 11 12.10 20.45 17.14
C ARG A 11 13.09 21.56 17.52
N GLY A 12 13.20 22.61 16.70
CA GLY A 12 14.09 23.75 16.96
C GLY A 12 13.64 24.67 18.10
N THR A 13 12.36 24.66 18.46
CA THR A 13 11.78 25.54 19.51
C THR A 13 11.72 24.89 20.89
N GLY A 14 12.20 23.65 21.05
CA GLY A 14 12.29 22.97 22.36
C GLY A 14 10.94 22.62 23.00
N PHE A 15 9.83 22.76 22.27
CA PHE A 15 8.51 22.41 22.77
C PHE A 15 8.34 20.89 22.91
N PRO A 16 7.73 20.39 23.99
CA PRO A 16 7.54 18.94 24.23
C PRO A 16 6.37 18.37 23.43
N PHE A 17 6.33 18.62 22.11
CA PHE A 17 5.41 17.93 21.22
C PHE A 17 6.00 16.58 20.81
N LYS A 18 5.33 15.48 21.19
CA LYS A 18 5.60 14.15 20.63
C LYS A 18 5.16 14.15 19.15
N THR A 19 6.05 14.57 18.25
CA THR A 19 5.85 14.37 16.81
C THR A 19 6.18 12.92 16.46
N TYR A 20 5.35 12.30 15.63
CA TYR A 20 5.68 10.98 15.10
C TYR A 20 6.65 11.17 13.92
N PRO A 21 7.89 10.65 14.00
CA PRO A 21 8.86 10.84 12.95
C PRO A 21 8.40 10.09 11.69
N ILE A 22 8.47 10.75 10.54
CA ILE A 22 8.27 10.08 9.25
C ILE A 22 9.52 9.23 8.98
N THR A 23 9.42 7.92 9.21
CA THR A 23 10.49 6.98 8.85
C THR A 23 10.43 6.64 7.36
N ILE A 24 11.58 6.28 6.79
CA ILE A 24 11.67 5.82 5.39
C ILE A 24 10.77 4.59 5.16
N GLU A 25 10.70 3.71 6.15
CA GLU A 25 9.79 2.54 6.16
C GLU A 25 8.32 2.96 6.06
N ALA A 26 7.89 3.94 6.85
CA ALA A 26 6.52 4.44 6.82
C ALA A 26 6.20 5.09 5.47
N PHE A 27 7.16 5.82 4.88
CA PHE A 27 7.01 6.43 3.57
C PHE A 27 6.88 5.38 2.44
N ILE A 28 7.75 4.37 2.43
CA ILE A 28 7.68 3.26 1.47
C ILE A 28 6.41 2.45 1.65
N GLY A 29 6.02 2.17 2.90
CA GLY A 29 4.77 1.50 3.22
C GLY A 29 3.55 2.25 2.71
N ALA A 30 3.54 3.59 2.81
CA ALA A 30 2.49 4.43 2.26
C ALA A 30 2.44 4.36 0.73
N ILE A 31 3.59 4.46 0.04
CA ILE A 31 3.65 4.30 -1.42
C ILE A 31 3.12 2.94 -1.84
N PHE A 32 3.51 1.88 -1.15
CA PHE A 32 3.05 0.52 -1.42
C PHE A 32 1.53 0.39 -1.24
N ALA A 33 0.99 0.91 -0.14
CA ALA A 33 -0.45 0.88 0.14
C ALA A 33 -1.25 1.61 -0.95
N VAL A 34 -0.82 2.82 -1.33
CA VAL A 34 -1.45 3.60 -2.40
C VAL A 34 -1.35 2.88 -3.75
N SER A 35 -0.21 2.27 -4.04
CA SER A 35 0.01 1.50 -5.26
C SER A 35 -0.95 0.33 -5.37
N ILE A 36 -1.11 -0.47 -4.31
CA ILE A 36 -2.07 -1.58 -4.29
C ILE A 36 -3.49 -1.07 -4.51
N MET A 37 -3.90 -0.04 -3.76
CA MET A 37 -5.25 0.52 -3.88
C MET A 37 -5.54 0.99 -5.31
N HIS A 38 -4.59 1.67 -5.95
CA HIS A 38 -4.73 2.08 -7.35
C HIS A 38 -4.67 0.92 -8.35
N SER A 39 -3.88 -0.12 -8.08
CA SER A 39 -3.86 -1.32 -8.92
C SER A 39 -5.24 -1.97 -9.05
N PHE A 40 -6.06 -1.94 -8.00
CA PHE A 40 -7.43 -2.45 -8.06
C PHE A 40 -8.42 -1.42 -8.63
N TYR A 41 -8.21 -0.13 -8.37
CA TYR A 41 -9.13 0.91 -8.81
C TYR A 41 -9.04 1.22 -10.32
N PHE A 42 -7.85 1.20 -10.92
CA PHE A 42 -7.70 1.53 -12.35
C PHE A 42 -8.51 0.60 -13.28
N PRO A 43 -8.47 -0.73 -13.15
CA PRO A 43 -9.29 -1.59 -14.01
C PRO A 43 -10.78 -1.31 -13.88
N VAL A 44 -11.24 -0.95 -12.67
CA VAL A 44 -12.64 -0.63 -12.38
C VAL A 44 -13.06 0.66 -13.07
N ILE A 45 -12.25 1.72 -12.98
CA ILE A 45 -12.60 3.02 -13.59
C ILE A 45 -12.68 2.91 -15.12
N PHE A 46 -11.72 2.22 -15.75
CA PHE A 46 -11.71 2.01 -17.20
C PHE A 46 -12.86 1.11 -17.67
N LYS A 47 -13.31 0.15 -16.84
CA LYS A 47 -14.41 -0.77 -17.19
C LYS A 47 -15.79 -0.14 -17.02
N LEU A 48 -16.03 0.57 -15.92
CA LEU A 48 -17.38 0.96 -15.50
C LEU A 48 -17.66 2.46 -15.64
N GLY A 49 -16.64 3.26 -15.95
CA GLY A 49 -16.73 4.72 -15.99
C GLY A 49 -16.75 5.35 -14.60
N TYR A 50 -16.53 6.67 -14.55
CA TYR A 50 -16.31 7.42 -13.31
C TYR A 50 -17.47 7.32 -12.31
N THR A 51 -18.71 7.45 -12.76
CA THR A 51 -19.89 7.51 -11.88
C THR A 51 -20.09 6.22 -11.09
N LYS A 52 -19.97 5.05 -11.75
CA LYS A 52 -20.11 3.74 -11.09
C LYS A 52 -18.85 3.36 -10.31
N ALA A 53 -17.67 3.77 -10.78
CA ALA A 53 -16.41 3.52 -10.10
C ALA A 53 -16.32 4.21 -8.73
N LYS A 54 -17.00 5.36 -8.54
CA LYS A 54 -17.00 6.08 -7.26
C LYS A 54 -17.53 5.25 -6.10
N VAL A 55 -18.64 4.53 -6.31
CA VAL A 55 -19.23 3.64 -5.29
C VAL A 55 -18.31 2.45 -5.03
N ILE A 56 -17.70 1.90 -6.08
CA ILE A 56 -16.78 0.76 -5.92
C ILE A 56 -15.51 1.18 -5.19
N ASN A 57 -14.97 2.38 -5.45
CA ASN A 57 -13.84 2.91 -4.70
C ASN A 57 -14.14 3.03 -3.21
N PHE A 58 -15.34 3.51 -2.88
CA PHE A 58 -15.81 3.62 -1.51
C PHE A 58 -15.85 2.24 -0.82
N VAL A 59 -16.42 1.23 -1.47
CA VAL A 59 -16.41 -0.16 -0.95
C VAL A 59 -14.99 -0.72 -0.84
N MET A 60 -14.15 -0.51 -1.86
CA MET A 60 -12.75 -0.97 -1.86
C MET A 60 -11.95 -0.36 -0.71
N PHE A 61 -12.18 0.90 -0.37
CA PHE A 61 -11.54 1.54 0.77
C PHE A 61 -11.84 0.77 2.07
N PHE A 62 -13.12 0.46 2.35
CA PHE A 62 -13.45 -0.33 3.56
C PHE A 62 -12.86 -1.73 3.53
N VAL A 63 -12.96 -2.44 2.40
CA VAL A 63 -12.37 -3.77 2.26
C VAL A 63 -10.87 -3.73 2.48
N PHE A 64 -10.19 -2.69 2.00
CA PHE A 64 -8.75 -2.53 2.17
C PHE A 64 -8.40 -2.27 3.64
N PHE A 65 -9.02 -1.28 4.27
CA PHE A 65 -8.70 -0.91 5.66
C PHE A 65 -9.09 -2.00 6.67
N PHE A 66 -10.29 -2.58 6.55
CA PHE A 66 -10.70 -3.69 7.42
C PHE A 66 -9.96 -4.98 7.08
N GLY A 67 -9.81 -5.30 5.80
CA GLY A 67 -9.15 -6.50 5.34
C GLY A 67 -7.68 -6.55 5.73
N ILE A 68 -6.94 -5.44 5.61
CA ILE A 68 -5.55 -5.36 6.05
C ILE A 68 -5.43 -5.55 7.56
N SER A 69 -6.30 -4.91 8.35
CA SER A 69 -6.28 -5.09 9.80
C SER A 69 -6.49 -6.56 10.19
N GLN A 70 -7.45 -7.24 9.56
CA GLN A 70 -7.69 -8.68 9.78
C GLN A 70 -6.51 -9.53 9.30
N LEU A 71 -5.91 -9.21 8.15
CA LEU A 71 -4.75 -9.91 7.61
C LEU A 71 -3.54 -9.79 8.56
N ILE A 72 -3.28 -8.60 9.09
CA ILE A 72 -2.22 -8.35 10.06
C ILE A 72 -2.46 -9.21 11.31
N ASN A 73 -3.67 -9.20 11.87
CA ASN A 73 -4.01 -10.02 13.03
C ASN A 73 -3.80 -11.52 12.77
N TYR A 74 -4.20 -12.00 11.58
CA TYR A 74 -3.97 -13.39 11.17
C TYR A 74 -2.48 -13.73 11.07
N VAL A 75 -1.67 -12.83 10.49
CA VAL A 75 -0.22 -13.00 10.38
C VAL A 75 0.43 -13.04 11.76
N TYR A 76 0.04 -12.16 12.68
CA TYR A 76 0.55 -12.16 14.05
C TYR A 76 0.15 -13.43 14.81
N ALA A 77 -1.10 -13.86 14.71
CA ALA A 77 -1.59 -15.07 15.38
C ALA A 77 -0.88 -16.34 14.88
N ASN A 78 -0.46 -16.37 13.62
CA ASN A 78 0.20 -17.52 12.99
C ASN A 78 1.70 -17.28 12.74
N LYS A 79 2.33 -16.32 13.45
CA LYS A 79 3.73 -15.93 13.20
C LYS A 79 4.71 -17.10 13.30
N ASN A 80 4.40 -18.12 14.10
CA ASN A 80 5.31 -19.26 14.34
C ASN A 80 4.82 -20.58 13.73
N THR A 81 3.70 -20.58 13.01
CA THR A 81 3.05 -21.81 12.54
C THR A 81 2.76 -21.77 11.04
N GLY A 82 2.76 -22.96 10.42
CA GLY A 82 2.34 -23.14 9.04
C GLY A 82 3.15 -22.34 8.00
N PHE A 83 2.46 -21.88 6.96
CA PHE A 83 3.05 -21.11 5.86
C PHE A 83 3.50 -19.71 6.31
N VAL A 84 2.73 -19.06 7.19
CA VAL A 84 3.03 -17.71 7.70
C VAL A 84 4.36 -17.70 8.44
N GLY A 85 4.60 -18.66 9.34
CA GLY A 85 5.87 -18.71 10.06
C GLY A 85 7.08 -18.99 9.17
N LYS A 86 6.94 -19.82 8.13
CA LYS A 86 8.01 -20.01 7.14
C LYS A 86 8.32 -18.73 6.36
N ALA A 87 7.29 -17.99 5.96
CA ALA A 87 7.46 -16.71 5.28
C ALA A 87 8.15 -15.69 6.19
N MET A 88 7.70 -15.55 7.44
CA MET A 88 8.31 -14.63 8.41
C MET A 88 9.78 -14.96 8.66
N ALA A 89 10.11 -16.24 8.88
CA ALA A 89 11.50 -16.67 9.08
C ALA A 89 12.39 -16.44 7.83
N PHE A 90 11.81 -16.46 6.63
CA PHE A 90 12.54 -16.14 5.39
C PHE A 90 12.93 -14.66 5.33
N PHE A 91 12.02 -13.76 5.72
CA PHE A 91 12.26 -12.31 5.72
C PHE A 91 13.13 -11.85 6.89
N GLU A 92 12.96 -12.42 8.10
CA GLU A 92 13.75 -12.07 9.29
C GLU A 92 15.26 -12.35 9.13
N ARG A 93 15.65 -13.25 8.22
CA ARG A 93 17.06 -13.58 7.92
C ARG A 93 17.71 -12.67 6.89
N ARG A 94 16.96 -11.72 6.31
CA ARG A 94 17.43 -10.85 5.23
C ARG A 94 17.59 -9.42 5.75
N PRO A 95 18.51 -8.65 5.18
CA PRO A 95 18.68 -7.25 5.55
C PRO A 95 17.49 -6.39 5.08
N ASP A 96 17.21 -5.30 5.79
CA ASP A 96 16.01 -4.47 5.57
C ASP A 96 15.88 -3.91 4.15
N TYR A 97 17.00 -3.59 3.49
CA TYR A 97 16.98 -3.11 2.10
C TYR A 97 16.41 -4.14 1.13
N PHE A 98 16.55 -5.43 1.42
CA PHE A 98 15.99 -6.50 0.61
C PHE A 98 14.46 -6.52 0.71
N ILE A 99 13.93 -6.27 1.91
CA ILE A 99 12.48 -6.17 2.16
C ILE A 99 11.91 -4.97 1.40
N VAL A 100 12.58 -3.81 1.49
CA VAL A 100 12.21 -2.59 0.75
C VAL A 100 12.18 -2.85 -0.76
N LEU A 101 13.23 -3.49 -1.31
CA LEU A 101 13.31 -3.82 -2.72
C LEU A 101 12.18 -4.77 -3.14
N ALA A 102 11.90 -5.80 -2.33
CA ALA A 102 10.85 -6.76 -2.60
C ALA A 102 9.46 -6.09 -2.62
N ILE A 103 9.15 -5.26 -1.62
CA ILE A 103 7.88 -4.51 -1.54
C ILE A 103 7.73 -3.60 -2.76
N THR A 104 8.79 -2.88 -3.13
CA THR A 104 8.79 -1.97 -4.27
C THR A 104 8.58 -2.71 -5.59
N ALA A 105 9.28 -3.85 -5.78
CA ALA A 105 9.13 -4.69 -6.96
C ALA A 105 7.71 -5.26 -7.08
N VAL A 106 7.11 -5.70 -5.97
CA VAL A 106 5.72 -6.18 -5.93
C VAL A 106 4.74 -5.07 -6.30
N ALA A 107 4.90 -3.85 -5.75
CA ALA A 107 4.07 -2.71 -6.13
C ALA A 107 4.18 -2.39 -7.64
N ALA A 108 5.39 -2.36 -8.18
CA ALA A 108 5.61 -2.11 -9.59
C ALA A 108 4.94 -3.19 -10.47
N LEU A 109 5.08 -4.47 -10.11
CA LEU A 109 4.43 -5.58 -10.81
C LEU A 109 2.90 -5.47 -10.75
N LEU A 110 2.32 -5.18 -9.58
CA LEU A 110 0.88 -5.00 -9.43
C LEU A 110 0.36 -3.85 -10.28
N LEU A 111 1.08 -2.74 -10.35
CA LEU A 111 0.72 -1.60 -11.19
C LEU A 111 0.84 -1.95 -12.68
N LEU A 112 1.87 -2.68 -13.10
CA LEU A 112 2.04 -3.13 -14.49
C LEU A 112 0.93 -4.08 -14.94
N ILE A 113 0.56 -5.04 -14.09
CA ILE A 113 -0.56 -5.96 -14.34
C ILE A 113 -1.86 -5.15 -14.44
N SER A 114 -2.10 -4.27 -13.47
CA SER A 114 -3.28 -3.39 -13.45
C SER A 114 -3.39 -2.53 -14.70
N TYR A 115 -2.27 -1.94 -15.14
CA TYR A 115 -2.18 -1.13 -16.35
C TYR A 115 -2.50 -1.95 -17.60
N THR A 116 -1.97 -3.17 -17.71
CA THR A 116 -2.22 -4.04 -18.86
C THR A 116 -3.68 -4.47 -18.95
N ILE A 117 -4.30 -4.79 -17.80
CA ILE A 117 -5.74 -5.09 -17.73
C ILE A 117 -6.54 -3.85 -18.14
N SER A 118 -6.20 -2.69 -17.58
CA SER A 118 -6.85 -1.41 -17.87
C SER A 118 -6.78 -1.06 -19.36
N LEU A 119 -5.62 -1.21 -19.99
CA LEU A 119 -5.42 -1.01 -21.43
C LEU A 119 -6.28 -1.97 -22.26
N ARG A 120 -6.32 -3.25 -21.90
CA ARG A 120 -7.13 -4.25 -22.61
C ARG A 120 -8.62 -3.93 -22.52
N VAL A 121 -9.07 -3.47 -21.37
CA VAL A 121 -10.46 -3.04 -21.15
C VAL A 121 -10.77 -1.77 -21.96
N TYR A 122 -9.86 -0.79 -21.95
CA TYR A 122 -10.02 0.45 -22.70
C TYR A 122 -10.12 0.19 -24.21
N LYS A 123 -9.22 -0.61 -24.78
CA LYS A 123 -9.23 -0.97 -26.22
C LYS A 123 -10.48 -1.73 -26.68
N LYS A 124 -11.15 -2.44 -25.76
CA LYS A 124 -12.39 -3.18 -26.06
C LYS A 124 -13.65 -2.32 -26.01
N ARG A 125 -13.56 -1.09 -25.49
CA ARG A 125 -14.63 -0.11 -25.68
C ARG A 125 -14.45 0.47 -27.07
N GLU A 126 -15.24 -0.03 -28.01
CA GLU A 126 -15.41 0.58 -29.31
C GLU A 126 -15.82 2.05 -29.09
N PHE A 127 -15.06 2.96 -29.70
CA PHE A 127 -15.52 4.32 -29.99
C PHE A 127 -16.13 4.28 -31.38
#